data_AF-A0A3M1AUP6-F1
#
_entry.id   AF-A0A3M1AUP6-F1
#
_cell.length_a   1.000
_cell.length_b   1.000
_cell.length_c   1.000
_cell.angle_alpha   90.00
_cell.angle_beta   90.00
_cell.angle_gamma   90.00
#
_symmetry.space_group_name_H-M   'P 1'
#
loop_
_entity.id
_entity.type
_entity.pdbx_description
1 polymer ?
#
loop_
_entity_poly.entity_id
_entity_poly.type
_entity_poly.pdbx_seq_one_letter_code
_entity_poly.pdbx_strand_id
1 'polypeptide(L)'
;MQELQEIDWLKLPETPAGYTHAFQSFVCMFQPGKPTLQNSMAWRQQRDALLQALEEQGIMTRPGTLAVPLVGYYRKKYGYRPEQFPNAYLAENLSFALPLFPQMTDDEQHFVVQALKDLKVTRTLKAKITSNFGE
;
A
#
# COMPACT_ATOMS: atom_id res chain seq x y z
N MET A 1 7.15 11.54 -9.84
CA MET A 1 7.19 10.35 -8.94
C MET A 1 8.51 10.11 -8.19
N GLN A 2 9.68 10.56 -8.66
CA GLN A 2 10.97 10.30 -7.99
C GLN A 2 11.04 10.83 -6.56
N GLU A 3 10.43 11.99 -6.29
CA GLU A 3 10.33 12.62 -4.97
C GLU A 3 9.73 11.74 -3.88
N LEU A 4 8.99 10.69 -4.23
CA LEU A 4 8.42 9.74 -3.26
C LEU A 4 9.49 8.99 -2.46
N GLN A 5 10.74 8.98 -2.92
CA GLN A 5 11.87 8.41 -2.17
C GLN A 5 12.13 9.11 -0.83
N GLU A 6 11.63 10.33 -0.66
CA GLU A 6 11.77 11.12 0.58
C GLU A 6 10.80 10.66 1.67
N ILE A 7 9.82 9.82 1.34
CA ILE A 7 8.80 9.31 2.26
C ILE A 7 9.32 8.04 2.94
N ASP A 8 9.68 8.16 4.22
CA ASP A 8 10.33 7.10 5.01
C ASP A 8 9.49 5.83 5.21
N TRP A 9 8.16 5.97 5.23
CA TRP A 9 7.23 4.85 5.37
C TRP A 9 6.84 4.21 4.03
N LEU A 10 7.30 4.72 2.89
CA LEU A 10 6.91 4.24 1.57
C LEU A 10 8.06 3.49 0.90
N LYS A 11 7.86 2.22 0.58
CA LYS A 11 8.79 1.47 -0.28
C LYS A 11 8.34 1.54 -1.74
N LEU A 12 9.21 2.05 -2.59
CA LEU A 12 8.99 2.18 -4.04
C LEU A 12 9.16 0.85 -4.79
N PRO A 13 8.59 0.72 -6.01
CA PRO A 13 8.89 -0.40 -6.88
C PRO A 13 10.38 -0.43 -7.23
N GLU A 14 10.97 -1.61 -7.19
CA GLU A 14 12.38 -1.84 -7.53
C GLU A 14 12.51 -2.34 -8.96
N THR A 15 13.48 -1.82 -9.71
CA THR A 15 13.83 -2.33 -11.04
C THR A 15 15.20 -2.98 -10.97
N PRO A 16 15.29 -4.32 -11.08
CA PRO A 16 16.57 -5.01 -11.05
C PRO A 16 17.50 -4.58 -12.20
N ALA A 17 18.81 -4.70 -11.98
CA ALA A 17 19.80 -4.40 -13.02
C ALA A 17 19.57 -5.26 -14.28
N GLY A 18 19.63 -4.61 -15.45
CA GLY A 18 19.38 -5.27 -16.74
C GLY A 18 17.92 -5.35 -17.16
N TYR A 19 16.99 -4.79 -16.39
CA TYR A 19 15.57 -4.73 -16.72
C TYR A 19 15.07 -3.29 -16.87
N THR A 20 14.00 -3.13 -17.66
CA THR A 20 13.25 -1.88 -17.77
C THR A 20 11.86 -2.09 -17.19
N HIS A 21 11.45 -1.20 -16.29
CA HIS A 21 10.10 -1.26 -15.72
C HIS A 21 9.07 -0.82 -16.76
N ALA A 22 8.07 -1.66 -17.04
CA ALA A 22 7.04 -1.36 -18.04
C ALA A 22 6.00 -0.33 -17.56
N PHE A 23 5.98 -0.02 -16.26
CA PHE A 23 5.06 0.93 -15.61
C PHE A 23 3.58 0.67 -15.88
N GLN A 24 3.19 -0.59 -16.13
CA GLN A 24 1.78 -1.00 -16.20
C GLN A 24 1.04 -0.67 -14.88
N SER A 25 1.75 -0.71 -13.76
CA SER A 25 1.27 -0.23 -12.46
C SER A 25 2.45 0.31 -11.65
N PHE A 26 2.22 1.35 -10.84
CA PHE A 26 3.22 1.89 -9.93
C PHE A 26 2.94 1.38 -8.51
N VAL A 27 3.36 0.14 -8.24
CA VAL A 27 3.06 -0.55 -6.98
C VAL A 27 4.10 -0.20 -5.93
N CYS A 28 3.64 0.38 -4.83
CA CYS A 28 4.43 0.69 -3.65
C CYS A 28 4.03 -0.22 -2.49
N MET A 29 4.82 -0.24 -1.40
CA MET A 29 4.43 -0.85 -0.13
C MET A 29 4.40 0.19 1.00
N PHE A 30 3.33 0.16 1.80
CA PHE A 30 3.26 0.82 3.09
C PHE A 30 4.15 0.06 4.08
N GLN A 31 5.30 0.65 4.41
CA GLN A 31 6.39 0.01 5.13
C GLN A 31 7.09 1.01 6.09
N PRO A 32 6.44 1.44 7.19
CA PRO A 32 7.04 2.31 8.21
C PRO A 32 8.17 1.66 9.04
N GLY A 33 8.53 0.42 8.73
CA GLY A 33 9.58 -0.35 9.37
C GLY A 33 9.67 -1.76 8.78
N LYS A 34 10.35 -2.69 9.45
CA LYS A 34 10.46 -4.08 8.96
C LYS A 34 9.09 -4.80 8.99
N PRO A 35 8.56 -5.27 7.85
CA PRO A 35 7.30 -5.99 7.82
C PRO A 35 7.43 -7.39 8.43
N THR A 36 6.43 -7.79 9.20
CA THR A 36 6.32 -9.11 9.85
C THR A 36 4.87 -9.60 9.82
N LEU A 37 4.64 -10.90 9.95
CA LEU A 37 3.27 -11.43 10.00
C LEU A 37 2.44 -10.85 11.16
N GLN A 38 3.11 -10.47 12.24
CA GLN A 38 2.51 -9.93 13.45
C GLN A 38 2.06 -8.48 13.26
N ASN A 39 2.83 -7.65 12.56
CA ASN A 39 2.50 -6.24 12.35
C ASN A 39 1.65 -5.98 11.09
N SER A 40 1.62 -6.92 10.14
CA SER A 40 1.03 -6.67 8.82
C SER A 40 -0.46 -6.36 8.85
N MET A 41 -1.23 -6.93 9.78
CA MET A 41 -2.66 -6.65 9.91
C MET A 41 -2.93 -5.23 10.43
N ALA A 42 -2.15 -4.77 11.43
CA ALA A 42 -2.26 -3.41 11.94
C ALA A 42 -1.82 -2.39 10.87
N TRP A 43 -0.77 -2.69 10.11
CA TRP A 43 -0.32 -1.84 9.01
C TRP A 43 -1.26 -1.86 7.81
N ARG A 44 -1.93 -2.99 7.52
CA ARG A 44 -3.01 -3.01 6.52
C ARG A 44 -4.09 -1.99 6.85
N GLN A 45 -4.53 -1.92 8.11
CA GLN A 45 -5.56 -0.94 8.50
C GLN A 45 -5.08 0.51 8.31
N GLN A 46 -3.83 0.81 8.66
CA GLN A 46 -3.24 2.14 8.42
C GLN A 46 -3.12 2.45 6.94
N ARG A 47 -2.68 1.48 6.14
CA ARG A 47 -2.62 1.57 4.68
C ARG A 47 -4.02 1.84 4.12
N ASP A 48 -5.02 1.07 4.52
CA ASP A 48 -6.41 1.22 4.03
C ASP A 48 -6.97 2.61 4.38
N ALA A 49 -6.71 3.12 5.59
CA ALA A 49 -7.07 4.48 5.98
C ALA A 49 -6.34 5.56 5.14
N LEU A 50 -5.07 5.32 4.79
CA LEU A 50 -4.32 6.19 3.89
C LEU A 50 -4.93 6.19 2.47
N LEU A 51 -5.31 5.03 1.94
CA LEU A 51 -5.95 4.94 0.62
C LEU A 51 -7.30 5.64 0.59
N GLN A 52 -8.08 5.53 1.67
CA GLN A 52 -9.33 6.26 1.82
C GLN A 52 -9.08 7.78 1.83
N ALA A 53 -8.07 8.26 2.55
CA ALA A 53 -7.73 9.69 2.58
C ALA A 53 -7.25 10.22 1.21
N LEU A 54 -6.61 9.37 0.40
CA LEU A 54 -6.26 9.70 -1.00
C LEU A 54 -7.51 9.75 -1.89
N GLU A 55 -8.42 8.79 -1.73
CA GLU A 55 -9.69 8.75 -2.47
C GLU A 55 -10.55 9.99 -2.18
N GLU A 56 -10.62 10.44 -0.93
CA GLU A 56 -11.29 11.69 -0.53
C GLU A 56 -10.70 12.95 -1.20
N GLN A 57 -9.44 12.89 -1.63
CA GLN A 57 -8.75 13.94 -2.39
C GLN A 57 -8.85 13.74 -3.91
N GLY A 58 -9.59 12.72 -4.38
CA GLY A 58 -9.75 12.39 -5.79
C GLY A 58 -8.64 11.51 -6.37
N ILE A 59 -7.73 10.98 -5.54
CA ILE A 59 -6.63 10.10 -5.98
C ILE A 59 -7.08 8.66 -5.83
N MET A 60 -7.50 8.05 -6.94
CA MET A 60 -7.90 6.65 -6.94
C MET A 60 -6.69 5.72 -6.87
N THR A 61 -6.70 4.82 -5.89
CA THR A 61 -5.66 3.80 -5.69
C THR A 61 -6.26 2.40 -5.76
N ARG A 62 -5.39 1.37 -5.81
CA ARG A 62 -5.84 -0.04 -5.82
C ARG A 62 -4.96 -0.89 -4.92
N PRO A 63 -5.47 -2.00 -4.36
CA PRO A 63 -4.60 -3.03 -3.78
C PRO A 63 -3.54 -3.49 -4.78
N GLY A 64 -2.29 -3.66 -4.34
CA GLY A 64 -1.17 -3.91 -5.24
C GLY A 64 -1.11 -5.36 -5.75
N THR A 65 -1.47 -6.33 -4.91
CA THR A 65 -1.51 -7.75 -5.30
C THR A 65 -2.44 -8.56 -4.39
N LEU A 66 -2.71 -9.81 -4.79
CA LEU A 66 -3.50 -10.78 -4.05
C LEU A 66 -2.63 -12.00 -3.71
N ALA A 67 -2.68 -12.45 -2.47
CA ALA A 67 -2.04 -13.70 -2.07
C ALA A 67 -2.94 -14.87 -2.48
N VAL A 68 -2.91 -15.26 -3.76
CA VAL A 68 -3.79 -16.30 -4.34
C VAL A 68 -3.98 -17.55 -3.46
N PRO A 69 -2.93 -18.14 -2.85
CA PRO A 69 -3.10 -19.30 -1.97
C PRO A 69 -3.98 -19.03 -0.73
N LEU A 70 -4.03 -17.79 -0.26
CA LEU A 70 -4.74 -17.37 0.94
C LEU A 70 -6.16 -16.87 0.68
N VAL A 71 -6.54 -16.74 -0.59
CA VAL A 71 -7.91 -16.43 -1.01
C VAL A 71 -8.85 -17.54 -0.54
N GLY A 72 -10.09 -17.14 -0.19
CA GLY A 72 -11.05 -18.00 0.52
C GLY A 72 -11.23 -19.40 -0.06
N TYR A 73 -11.24 -19.58 -1.38
CA TYR A 73 -11.36 -20.90 -2.00
C TYR A 73 -10.12 -21.78 -1.73
N TYR A 74 -8.92 -21.32 -2.10
CA TYR A 74 -7.67 -22.08 -1.95
C TYR A 74 -7.32 -22.33 -0.49
N ARG A 75 -7.51 -21.31 0.36
CA ARG A 75 -7.32 -21.42 1.80
C ARG A 75 -8.20 -22.50 2.42
N LYS A 76 -9.50 -22.51 2.09
CA LYS A 76 -10.45 -23.51 2.64
C LYS A 76 -10.20 -24.90 2.08
N LYS A 77 -9.94 -25.01 0.77
CA LYS A 77 -9.76 -26.31 0.09
C LYS A 77 -8.47 -27.02 0.51
N TYR A 78 -7.37 -26.28 0.64
CA TYR A 78 -6.03 -26.84 0.85
C TYR A 78 -5.48 -26.58 2.25
N GLY A 79 -6.21 -25.87 3.11
CA GLY A 79 -5.77 -25.58 4.49
C GLY A 79 -4.58 -24.64 4.56
N TYR A 80 -4.34 -23.82 3.53
CA TYR A 80 -3.19 -22.93 3.48
C TYR A 80 -3.24 -21.85 4.57
N ARG A 81 -2.07 -21.51 5.10
CA ARG A 81 -1.92 -20.50 6.13
C ARG A 81 -0.92 -19.42 5.73
N PRO A 82 -1.06 -18.19 6.26
CA PRO A 82 -0.13 -17.11 5.97
C PRO A 82 1.34 -17.45 6.21
N GLU A 83 1.66 -18.27 7.22
CA GLU A 83 3.05 -18.63 7.55
C GLU A 83 3.73 -19.45 6.45
N GLN A 84 2.95 -20.10 5.57
CA GLN A 84 3.48 -20.86 4.43
C GLN A 84 3.80 -19.94 3.23
N PHE A 85 3.19 -18.76 3.17
CA PHE A 85 3.36 -17.80 2.07
C PHE A 85 3.61 -16.38 2.63
N PRO A 86 4.65 -16.19 3.46
CA PRO A 86 4.81 -14.95 4.22
C PRO A 86 4.96 -13.74 3.31
N ASN A 87 5.76 -13.83 2.25
CA ASN A 87 5.98 -12.71 1.34
C ASN A 87 4.71 -12.34 0.55
N ALA A 88 3.93 -13.34 0.10
CA ALA A 88 2.68 -13.09 -0.60
C ALA A 88 1.65 -12.41 0.33
N TYR A 89 1.53 -12.90 1.57
CA TYR A 89 0.66 -12.31 2.58
C TYR A 89 1.06 -10.87 2.92
N LEU A 90 2.36 -10.62 3.13
CA LEU A 90 2.87 -9.28 3.39
C LEU A 90 2.63 -8.35 2.20
N ALA A 91 2.88 -8.80 0.97
CA ALA A 91 2.63 -8.02 -0.23
C ALA A 91 1.14 -7.66 -0.37
N GLU A 92 0.23 -8.62 -0.19
CA GLU A 92 -1.22 -8.35 -0.23
C GLU A 92 -1.66 -7.34 0.85
N ASN A 93 -1.09 -7.42 2.06
CA ASN A 93 -1.43 -6.55 3.19
C ASN A 93 -0.92 -5.13 3.01
N LEU A 94 0.26 -4.97 2.43
CA LEU A 94 0.99 -3.71 2.50
C LEU A 94 1.12 -2.99 1.15
N SER A 95 0.94 -3.70 0.03
CA SER A 95 1.12 -3.10 -1.30
C SER A 95 -0.12 -2.39 -1.83
N PHE A 96 0.09 -1.28 -2.51
CA PHE A 96 -0.96 -0.54 -3.22
C PHE A 96 -0.38 0.09 -4.49
N ALA A 97 -1.23 0.26 -5.49
CA ALA A 97 -0.89 0.90 -6.75
C ALA A 97 -1.33 2.37 -6.71
N LEU A 98 -0.38 3.27 -6.97
CA LEU A 98 -0.64 4.67 -7.25
C LEU A 98 -1.07 4.83 -8.72
N PRO A 99 -1.88 5.86 -9.03
CA PRO A 99 -2.21 6.18 -10.41
C PRO A 99 -0.92 6.54 -11.16
N LEU A 100 -0.70 5.86 -12.26
CA LEU A 100 0.32 6.18 -13.24
C LEU A 100 -0.15 5.67 -14.59
N PHE A 101 -0.35 6.58 -15.53
CA PHE A 101 -0.77 6.26 -16.89
C PHE A 101 -0.17 7.26 -17.88
N PRO A 102 0.00 6.89 -19.17
CA PRO A 102 0.79 7.68 -20.12
C PRO A 102 0.31 9.13 -20.33
N GLN A 103 -0.96 9.41 -20.10
CA GLN A 103 -1.57 10.73 -20.30
C GLN A 103 -1.47 11.64 -19.07
N MET A 104 -0.95 11.13 -17.95
CA MET A 104 -0.88 11.88 -16.70
C MET A 104 0.13 13.02 -16.81
N THR A 105 -0.28 14.24 -16.48
CA THR A 105 0.59 15.42 -16.55
C THR A 105 1.59 15.45 -15.38
N ASP A 106 2.63 16.27 -15.50
CA ASP A 106 3.58 16.48 -14.41
C ASP A 106 2.90 17.11 -13.18
N ASP A 107 1.92 18.00 -13.39
CA ASP A 107 1.12 18.61 -12.32
C ASP A 107 0.25 17.57 -11.60
N GLU A 108 -0.38 16.65 -12.32
CA GLU A 108 -1.15 15.54 -11.73
C GLU A 108 -0.25 14.59 -10.95
N GLN A 109 0.94 14.27 -11.46
CA GLN A 109 1.92 13.49 -10.72
C GLN A 109 2.38 14.23 -9.46
N HIS A 110 2.63 15.54 -9.57
CA HIS A 110 3.04 16.35 -8.43
C HIS A 110 1.94 16.42 -7.37
N PHE A 111 0.67 16.53 -7.78
CA PHE A 111 -0.47 16.48 -6.87
C PHE A 111 -0.50 15.17 -6.06
N VAL A 112 -0.27 14.02 -6.71
CA VAL A 112 -0.17 12.72 -6.01
C VAL A 112 1.00 12.69 -5.04
N VAL A 113 2.16 13.21 -5.43
CA VAL A 113 3.33 13.29 -4.56
C VAL A 113 3.06 14.16 -3.34
N GLN A 114 2.49 15.36 -3.53
CA GLN A 114 2.18 16.26 -2.42
C GLN A 114 1.14 15.68 -1.48
N ALA A 115 0.07 15.09 -2.01
CA ALA A 115 -0.93 14.41 -1.18
C ALA A 115 -0.30 13.32 -0.29
N LEU A 116 0.65 12.53 -0.82
CA LEU A 116 1.37 11.53 -0.02
C LEU A 116 2.33 12.16 1.00
N LYS A 117 3.00 13.27 0.67
CA LYS A 117 3.89 14.00 1.60
C LYS A 117 3.10 14.63 2.75
N ASP A 118 1.92 15.18 2.47
CA ASP A 118 1.06 15.85 3.44
C ASP A 118 0.37 14.87 4.41
N LEU A 119 0.15 13.64 3.96
CA LEU A 119 -0.34 12.56 4.80
C LEU A 119 0.72 12.15 5.82
N LYS A 120 0.73 12.85 6.96
CA LYS A 120 1.52 12.47 8.12
C LYS A 120 1.10 11.08 8.58
N VAL A 121 1.95 10.08 8.38
CA VAL A 121 1.91 8.81 9.12
C VAL A 121 2.38 9.11 10.55
N THR A 122 1.55 9.88 11.26
CA THR A 122 1.80 10.28 12.63
C THR A 122 1.51 9.07 13.52
N ARG A 123 2.22 8.95 14.65
CA ARG A 123 1.86 8.05 15.78
C ARG A 123 0.40 8.19 16.26
N THR A 124 -0.36 9.15 15.71
CA THR A 124 -1.73 9.57 15.99
C THR A 124 -2.79 9.01 15.01
N LEU A 125 -2.56 7.89 14.31
CA LEU A 125 -3.69 7.05 13.85
C LEU A 125 -4.35 6.28 15.03
N LYS A 126 -3.86 6.48 16.26
CA LYS A 126 -4.43 5.96 17.52
C LYS A 126 -5.72 6.66 17.99
N ALA A 127 -6.04 7.87 17.54
CA ALA A 127 -7.10 8.69 18.16
C ALA A 127 -8.44 8.73 17.39
N LYS A 128 -8.44 8.52 16.07
CA LYS A 128 -9.68 8.55 15.26
C LYS A 128 -10.45 7.22 15.20
N ILE A 129 -9.85 6.12 15.67
CA ILE A 129 -10.49 4.79 15.67
C ILE A 129 -11.33 4.57 16.95
N THR A 130 -11.05 5.29 18.04
CA THR A 130 -11.82 5.19 19.30
C THR A 130 -13.07 6.07 19.36
N SER A 131 -13.35 6.91 18.36
CA SER A 131 -14.53 7.78 18.34
C SER A 131 -15.69 7.29 17.44
N ASN A 132 -15.51 6.21 16.68
CA ASN A 132 -16.55 5.67 15.78
C ASN A 132 -17.10 4.29 16.21
N PHE A 133 -16.83 3.87 17.46
CA PHE A 133 -17.50 2.72 18.11
C PHE A 133 -18.08 3.14 19.47
N GLY A 134 -18.89 4.20 19.44
CA GLY A 134 -19.60 4.72 20.59
C GLY A 134 -20.87 5.43 20.14
N GLU A 135 -21.83 4.64 19.68
CA GLU A 135 -23.27 4.76 19.94
C GLU A 135 -23.98 3.49 19.43
#